data_AF-A0A164NAJ3-F1
#
_entry.id   AF-A0A164NAJ3-F1
#
_cell.length_a   1.000
_cell.length_b   1.000
_cell.length_c   1.000
_cell.angle_alpha   90.00
_cell.angle_beta   90.00
_cell.angle_gamma   90.00
#
_symmetry.space_group_name_H-M   'P 1'
#
loop_
_entity.id
_entity.type
_entity.pdbx_description
1 polymer ?
#
loop_
_entity_poly.entity_id
_entity_poly.type
_entity_poly.pdbx_seq_one_letter_code
_entity_poly.pdbx_strand_id
1 'polypeptide(L)'
;MSDITWNKTTSQNGAAFEFGTSDKISSAKTGQEALLSPHEIAGIQANVKAAASTGVTVKWEVGDGKMKATSQSVKDIGISEYALIKQSNTVYTYRLDFTNTKGWGFNFKDESGDKYTVTTFRNGGHMLQYNSDKPTIVLVQ
;
A
#
# COMPACT_ATOMS: atom_id res chain seq x y z
N MET A 1 -8.15 -15.38 -15.87
CA MET A 1 -8.21 -15.19 -14.40
C MET A 1 -7.18 -14.13 -14.09
N SER A 2 -7.47 -13.13 -13.26
CA SER A 2 -6.47 -12.12 -12.90
C SER A 2 -5.61 -12.68 -11.78
N ASP A 3 -4.40 -13.12 -12.08
CA ASP A 3 -3.45 -13.65 -11.11
C ASP A 3 -2.91 -12.49 -10.25
N ILE A 4 -3.31 -12.45 -8.98
CA ILE A 4 -2.71 -11.53 -8.00
C ILE A 4 -1.42 -12.17 -7.52
N THR A 5 -0.28 -11.54 -7.81
CA THR A 5 1.00 -11.93 -7.20
C THR A 5 1.08 -11.35 -5.80
N TRP A 6 1.02 -12.23 -4.79
CA TRP A 6 1.11 -11.89 -3.38
C TRP A 6 2.55 -11.95 -2.87
N ASN A 7 2.99 -10.92 -2.16
CA ASN A 7 4.25 -10.88 -1.44
C ASN A 7 3.97 -10.88 0.07
N LYS A 8 4.48 -11.89 0.79
CA LYS A 8 4.38 -12.00 2.25
C LYS A 8 5.63 -11.46 2.90
N THR A 9 5.48 -10.64 3.93
CA THR A 9 6.59 -10.07 4.70
C THR A 9 6.15 -9.74 6.13
N THR A 10 7.03 -9.15 6.92
CA THR A 10 6.82 -8.84 8.33
C THR A 10 6.90 -7.34 8.57
N SER A 11 5.96 -6.79 9.36
CA SER A 11 5.93 -5.40 9.79
C SER A 11 7.15 -5.09 10.68
N GLN A 12 7.41 -3.80 10.91
CA GLN A 12 8.49 -3.38 11.81
C GLN A 12 8.35 -4.00 13.23
N ASN A 13 7.12 -4.32 13.66
CA ASN A 13 6.84 -4.87 14.97
C ASN A 13 6.64 -6.39 14.98
N GLY A 14 6.93 -7.08 13.87
CA GLY A 14 6.87 -8.54 13.82
C GLY A 14 5.54 -9.12 13.33
N ALA A 15 4.55 -8.28 12.99
CA ALA A 15 3.27 -8.75 12.47
C ALA A 15 3.40 -9.14 10.99
N ALA A 16 2.95 -10.34 10.62
CA ALA A 16 2.91 -10.72 9.22
C ALA A 16 1.91 -9.83 8.45
N PHE A 17 2.27 -9.43 7.23
CA PHE A 17 1.38 -8.79 6.29
C PHE A 17 1.68 -9.26 4.87
N GLU A 18 0.71 -9.09 3.98
CA GLU A 18 0.91 -9.39 2.56
C GLU A 18 0.37 -8.28 1.68
N PHE A 19 1.03 -8.07 0.54
CA PHE A 19 0.58 -7.09 -0.44
C PHE A 19 0.63 -7.66 -1.85
N GLY A 20 -0.29 -7.20 -2.68
CA GLY A 20 -0.48 -7.72 -4.02
C GLY A 20 -0.94 -6.65 -5.00
N THR A 21 -0.80 -6.95 -6.28
CA THR A 21 -1.21 -6.08 -7.38
C THR A 21 -2.32 -6.75 -8.18
N SER A 22 -3.38 -6.03 -8.57
CA SER A 22 -4.45 -6.61 -9.39
C SER A 22 -4.92 -5.65 -10.49
N ASP A 23 -5.25 -6.20 -11.66
CA ASP A 23 -5.83 -5.40 -12.76
C ASP A 23 -7.26 -4.92 -12.45
N LYS A 24 -7.95 -5.57 -11.50
CA LYS A 24 -9.35 -5.27 -11.17
C LYS A 24 -9.54 -4.07 -10.25
N ILE A 25 -8.50 -3.62 -9.54
CA ILE A 25 -8.53 -2.39 -8.72
C ILE A 25 -8.22 -1.16 -9.59
N SER A 26 -7.78 -1.35 -10.83
CA SER A 26 -7.42 -0.26 -11.75
C SER A 26 -8.66 0.42 -12.33
N SER A 27 -9.00 1.61 -11.83
CA SER A 27 -9.74 2.61 -12.60
C SER A 27 -8.80 3.59 -13.34
N ALA A 28 -7.49 3.37 -13.26
CA ALA A 28 -6.49 4.19 -13.94
C ALA A 28 -6.30 3.74 -15.40
N LYS A 29 -6.52 4.66 -16.34
CA LYS A 29 -6.27 4.46 -17.77
C LYS A 29 -4.79 4.19 -18.04
N THR A 30 -4.60 3.26 -18.95
CA THR A 30 -3.37 2.70 -19.52
C THR A 30 -2.25 3.70 -19.78
N GLY A 31 -1.08 3.44 -19.21
CA GLY A 31 0.22 3.81 -19.74
C GLY A 31 1.15 2.60 -19.56
N GLN A 32 1.56 1.99 -20.66
CA GLN A 32 2.58 0.93 -20.66
C GLN A 32 3.90 1.51 -20.14
N GLU A 33 4.60 0.78 -19.26
CA GLU A 33 6.07 0.71 -19.23
C GLU A 33 6.58 -0.35 -18.21
N ALA A 34 7.81 -0.81 -18.41
CA ALA A 34 8.33 -2.16 -18.21
C ALA A 34 8.39 -2.72 -16.77
N LEU A 35 8.34 -4.06 -16.67
CA LEU A 35 8.57 -4.84 -15.44
C LEU A 35 10.06 -4.79 -15.04
N LEU A 36 10.36 -4.38 -13.80
CA LEU A 36 11.72 -4.35 -13.26
C LEU A 36 12.20 -5.73 -12.78
N SER A 37 13.51 -5.97 -12.85
CA SER A 37 14.13 -7.27 -12.53
C SER A 37 14.46 -7.42 -11.03
N PRO A 38 14.55 -8.66 -10.50
CA PRO A 38 14.76 -8.91 -9.06
C PRO A 38 16.00 -8.27 -8.43
N HIS A 39 17.05 -8.00 -9.21
CA HIS A 39 18.28 -7.37 -8.72
C HIS A 39 18.13 -5.87 -8.44
N GLU A 40 17.15 -5.21 -9.06
CA GLU A 40 16.83 -3.80 -8.80
C GLU A 40 16.09 -3.64 -7.44
N ILE A 41 15.45 -4.71 -6.95
CA ILE A 41 14.74 -4.74 -5.66
C ILE A 41 15.71 -4.61 -4.47
N ALA A 42 16.92 -5.17 -4.57
CA ALA A 42 17.93 -5.08 -3.51
C ALA A 42 18.49 -3.66 -3.35
N GLY A 43 18.61 -2.90 -4.45
CA GLY A 43 19.09 -1.52 -4.43
C GLY A 43 18.10 -0.53 -3.80
N ILE A 44 16.80 -0.81 -3.87
CA ILE A 44 15.75 0.01 -3.25
C ILE A 44 15.79 -0.08 -1.72
N GLN A 45 16.09 -1.26 -1.15
CA GLN A 45 16.16 -1.45 0.31
C GLN A 45 17.27 -0.64 0.97
N ALA A 46 18.37 -0.35 0.26
CA ALA A 46 19.46 0.47 0.79
C ALA A 46 19.14 1.97 0.80
N ASN A 47 18.31 2.46 -0.12
CA ASN A 47 17.98 3.89 -0.24
C ASN A 47 16.84 4.36 0.69
N VAL A 48 16.09 3.45 1.32
CA VAL A 48 15.06 3.81 2.33
C VAL A 48 15.66 4.28 3.66
N LYS A 49 16.98 4.14 3.84
CA LYS A 49 17.66 4.47 5.11
C LYS A 49 18.12 5.95 5.22
N ALA A 50 18.02 6.74 4.14
CA ALA A 50 18.71 8.05 4.08
C ALA A 50 17.86 9.26 3.66
N ALA A 51 16.56 9.12 3.37
CA ALA A 51 15.69 10.26 3.15
C ALA A 51 14.74 10.44 4.33
N ALA A 52 14.88 11.54 5.07
CA ALA A 52 13.85 12.02 5.96
C ALA A 52 12.63 12.46 5.13
N SER A 53 11.86 11.49 4.61
CA SER A 53 10.56 11.77 4.02
C SER A 53 9.63 12.15 5.17
N THR A 54 9.22 13.41 5.24
CA THR A 54 8.13 13.83 6.13
C THR A 54 6.85 13.15 5.64
N GLY A 55 6.41 12.11 6.33
CA GLY A 55 5.18 11.41 6.01
C GLY A 55 3.96 12.33 6.05
N VAL A 56 2.95 12.05 5.24
CA VAL A 56 1.68 12.75 5.26
C VAL A 56 0.80 12.11 6.33
N THR A 57 0.38 12.91 7.31
CA THR A 57 -0.59 12.46 8.33
C THR A 57 -1.97 12.35 7.69
N VAL A 58 -2.64 11.22 7.93
CA VAL A 58 -3.98 10.92 7.41
C VAL A 58 -4.86 10.35 8.52
N LYS A 59 -6.14 10.14 8.21
CA LYS A 59 -7.06 9.39 9.07
C LYS A 59 -7.95 8.51 8.19
N TRP A 60 -7.40 7.39 7.74
CA TRP A 60 -8.12 6.44 6.89
C TRP A 60 -8.75 5.36 7.76
N GLU A 61 -10.01 5.58 8.11
CA GLU A 61 -10.79 4.67 8.93
C GLU A 61 -11.36 3.52 8.11
N VAL A 62 -11.60 2.39 8.79
CA VAL A 62 -12.27 1.22 8.19
C VAL A 62 -13.67 1.64 7.74
N GLY A 63 -13.94 1.45 6.45
CA GLY A 63 -15.18 1.86 5.80
C GLY A 63 -15.91 0.71 5.10
N ASP A 64 -16.75 1.09 4.14
CA ASP A 64 -17.67 0.22 3.40
C ASP A 64 -17.08 -0.37 2.11
N GLY A 65 -15.78 -0.17 1.87
CA GLY A 65 -15.09 -0.67 0.67
C GLY A 65 -15.25 0.18 -0.58
N LYS A 66 -15.84 1.37 -0.47
CA LYS A 66 -15.84 2.33 -1.56
C LYS A 66 -14.51 3.06 -1.63
N MET A 67 -13.94 3.13 -2.84
CA MET A 67 -12.75 3.94 -3.12
C MET A 67 -13.05 5.42 -2.88
N LYS A 68 -12.18 6.06 -2.10
CA LYS A 68 -12.25 7.48 -1.74
C LYS A 68 -11.03 8.18 -2.34
N ALA A 69 -11.24 9.35 -2.92
CA ALA A 69 -10.15 10.22 -3.34
C ALA A 69 -9.32 10.67 -2.12
N THR A 70 -8.00 10.72 -2.29
CA THR A 70 -7.08 11.20 -1.27
C THR A 70 -6.96 12.74 -1.28
N SER A 71 -6.41 13.31 -0.21
CA SER A 71 -6.05 14.74 -0.17
C SER A 71 -4.92 15.06 -1.16
N GLN A 72 -4.75 16.34 -1.52
CA GLN A 72 -3.71 16.74 -2.47
C GLN A 72 -2.30 16.33 -2.00
N SER A 73 -1.97 16.52 -0.73
CA SER A 73 -0.65 16.12 -0.19
C SER A 73 -0.36 14.62 -0.36
N VAL A 74 -1.39 13.77 -0.32
CA VAL A 74 -1.23 12.33 -0.56
C VAL A 74 -1.14 12.01 -2.06
N LYS A 75 -1.87 12.74 -2.90
CA LYS A 75 -1.70 12.67 -4.37
C LYS A 75 -0.28 13.06 -4.79
N ASP A 76 0.30 14.05 -4.11
CA ASP A 76 1.63 14.57 -4.40
C ASP A 76 2.73 13.53 -4.10
N ILE A 77 2.53 12.62 -3.15
CA ILE A 77 3.42 11.46 -2.94
C ILE A 77 3.10 10.27 -3.85
N GLY A 78 1.95 10.31 -4.53
CA GLY A 78 1.62 9.37 -5.61
C GLY A 78 0.45 8.45 -5.35
N ILE A 79 -0.34 8.62 -4.27
CA ILE A 79 -1.54 7.81 -4.02
C ILE A 79 -2.79 8.64 -4.33
N SER A 80 -3.61 8.21 -5.28
CA SER A 80 -4.79 8.95 -5.74
C SER A 80 -6.08 8.59 -5.00
N GLU A 81 -6.21 7.33 -4.60
CA GLU A 81 -7.43 6.78 -4.01
C GLU A 81 -7.11 5.69 -3.00
N TYR A 82 -8.02 5.48 -2.05
CA TYR A 82 -7.91 4.42 -1.06
C TYR A 82 -9.28 3.87 -0.63
N ALA A 83 -9.30 2.64 -0.13
CA ALA A 83 -10.40 2.08 0.65
C ALA A 83 -9.83 1.14 1.71
N LEU A 84 -10.11 1.41 2.99
CA LEU A 84 -9.78 0.49 4.07
C LEU A 84 -11.02 -0.31 4.46
N ILE A 85 -10.90 -1.64 4.47
CA ILE A 85 -12.01 -2.55 4.76
C ILE A 85 -11.64 -3.60 5.79
N LYS A 86 -12.65 -4.01 6.56
CA LYS A 86 -12.59 -5.23 7.36
C LYS A 86 -13.04 -6.40 6.50
N GLN A 87 -12.22 -7.44 6.46
CA GLN A 87 -12.52 -8.68 5.77
C GLN A 87 -13.07 -9.71 6.77
N SER A 88 -13.86 -10.64 6.25
CA SER A 88 -14.35 -11.81 7.00
C SER A 88 -13.80 -13.08 6.34
N ASN A 89 -13.49 -14.10 7.15
CA ASN A 89 -13.02 -15.42 6.69
C ASN A 89 -11.69 -15.39 5.91
N THR A 90 -10.79 -14.47 6.26
CA THR A 90 -9.45 -14.33 5.69
C THR A 90 -8.39 -14.41 6.79
N VAL A 91 -7.15 -14.75 6.43
CA VAL A 91 -6.01 -14.79 7.38
C VAL A 91 -5.69 -13.39 7.94
N TYR A 92 -5.99 -12.36 7.16
CA TYR A 92 -5.83 -10.97 7.54
C TYR A 92 -7.20 -10.32 7.71
N THR A 93 -7.40 -9.64 8.82
CA THR A 93 -8.68 -9.03 9.21
C THR A 93 -8.93 -7.72 8.45
N TYR A 94 -7.87 -7.05 8.01
CA TYR A 94 -7.95 -5.74 7.36
C TYR A 94 -7.26 -5.75 6.01
N ARG A 95 -7.87 -5.02 5.06
CA ARG A 95 -7.30 -4.77 3.73
C ARG A 95 -7.41 -3.30 3.40
N LEU A 96 -6.28 -2.71 3.04
CA LEU A 96 -6.18 -1.41 2.41
C LEU A 96 -6.02 -1.59 0.91
N ASP A 97 -7.03 -1.19 0.14
CA ASP A 97 -6.90 -0.97 -1.29
C ASP A 97 -6.43 0.46 -1.54
N PHE A 98 -5.49 0.64 -2.45
CA PHE A 98 -5.05 1.96 -2.87
C PHE A 98 -4.65 1.98 -4.33
N THR A 99 -4.78 3.15 -4.95
CA THR A 99 -4.33 3.40 -6.32
C THR A 99 -3.15 4.35 -6.30
N ASN A 100 -2.02 3.97 -6.91
CA ASN A 100 -0.89 4.87 -7.12
C ASN A 100 -0.77 5.36 -8.57
N THR A 101 -0.24 6.56 -8.74
CA THR A 101 0.02 7.20 -10.05
C THR A 101 1.51 7.40 -10.33
N LYS A 102 2.36 7.24 -9.32
CA LYS A 102 3.82 7.27 -9.37
C LYS A 102 4.38 6.60 -8.11
N GLY A 103 5.70 6.43 -8.03
CA GLY A 103 6.37 5.85 -6.87
C GLY A 103 6.40 4.32 -6.92
N TRP A 104 7.45 3.75 -6.33
CA TRP A 104 7.76 2.31 -6.38
C TRP A 104 7.65 1.62 -5.02
N GLY A 105 7.41 2.40 -3.97
CA GLY A 105 7.34 1.92 -2.60
C GLY A 105 6.61 2.92 -1.73
N PHE A 106 5.72 2.41 -0.88
CA PHE A 106 4.92 3.19 0.04
C PHE A 106 5.02 2.60 1.44
N ASN A 107 5.03 3.47 2.44
CA ASN A 107 4.97 3.07 3.84
C ASN A 107 3.63 3.52 4.43
N PHE A 108 2.90 2.58 4.99
CA PHE A 108 1.67 2.83 5.72
C PHE A 108 1.91 2.61 7.20
N LYS A 109 1.42 3.49 8.05
CA LYS A 109 1.46 3.31 9.50
C LYS A 109 0.05 3.37 10.08
N ASP A 110 -0.30 2.37 10.89
CA ASP A 110 -1.57 2.36 11.60
C ASP A 110 -1.49 3.05 12.98
N GLU A 111 -2.63 3.19 13.63
CA GLU A 111 -2.75 3.85 14.93
C GLU A 111 -2.14 3.04 16.09
N SER A 112 -1.95 1.72 15.92
CA SER A 112 -1.21 0.90 16.89
C SER A 112 0.30 1.14 16.81
N GLY A 113 0.77 1.74 15.71
CA GLY A 113 2.15 2.10 15.49
C GLY A 113 2.90 1.18 14.53
N ASP A 114 2.23 0.14 14.03
CA ASP A 114 2.77 -0.80 13.06
C ASP A 114 2.99 -0.13 11.71
N LYS A 115 4.07 -0.53 11.03
CA LYS A 115 4.44 -0.02 9.71
C LYS A 115 4.47 -1.14 8.68
N TYR A 116 3.90 -0.85 7.53
CA TYR A 116 3.76 -1.75 6.40
C TYR A 116 4.42 -1.12 5.18
N THR A 117 5.51 -1.72 4.71
CA THR A 117 6.19 -1.30 3.47
C THR A 117 5.67 -2.11 2.30
N VAL A 118 5.13 -1.41 1.32
CA VAL A 118 4.53 -2.01 0.11
C VAL A 118 5.31 -1.55 -1.10
N THR A 119 5.93 -2.48 -1.80
CA THR A 119 6.59 -2.20 -3.08
C THR A 119 5.58 -2.34 -4.22
N THR A 120 5.49 -1.32 -5.07
CA THR A 120 4.58 -1.28 -6.23
C THR A 120 5.41 -1.36 -7.49
N PHE A 121 5.25 -2.44 -8.27
CA PHE A 121 6.03 -2.65 -9.51
C PHE A 121 5.41 -2.02 -10.76
N ARG A 122 4.24 -1.40 -10.61
CA ARG A 122 3.52 -0.64 -11.64
C ARG A 122 2.66 0.40 -10.96
N ASN A 123 2.21 1.38 -11.72
CA ASN A 123 1.14 2.28 -11.28
C ASN A 123 -0.21 1.57 -11.41
N GLY A 124 -1.13 1.83 -10.49
CA GLY A 124 -2.50 1.34 -10.54
C GLY A 124 -2.97 0.82 -9.20
N GLY A 125 -3.84 -0.18 -9.24
CA GLY A 125 -4.51 -0.73 -8.06
C GLY A 125 -3.67 -1.75 -7.30
N HIS A 126 -3.48 -1.51 -6.02
CA HIS A 126 -2.75 -2.34 -5.09
C HIS A 126 -3.60 -2.66 -3.86
N MET A 127 -3.21 -3.71 -3.15
CA MET A 127 -3.81 -4.08 -1.88
C MET A 127 -2.76 -4.47 -0.85
N LEU A 128 -2.98 -4.05 0.38
CA LEU A 128 -2.22 -4.40 1.58
C LEU A 128 -3.17 -5.09 2.55
N GLN A 129 -2.87 -6.32 2.94
CA GLN A 129 -3.61 -7.11 3.91
C GLN A 129 -2.79 -7.29 5.19
N TYR A 130 -3.40 -7.01 6.34
CA TYR A 130 -2.73 -7.01 7.64
C TYR A 130 -3.70 -7.27 8.80
N ASN A 131 -3.15 -7.50 9.99
CA ASN A 131 -3.87 -7.57 11.25
C ASN A 131 -3.38 -6.43 12.15
N SER A 132 -4.29 -5.75 12.85
CA SER A 132 -3.96 -4.65 13.77
C SER A 132 -5.08 -4.48 14.79
N ASP A 133 -4.73 -4.15 16.04
CA ASP A 133 -5.70 -3.81 17.09
C ASP A 133 -6.34 -2.43 16.83
N LYS A 134 -5.64 -1.56 16.10
CA LYS A 134 -6.10 -0.22 15.72
C LYS A 134 -5.85 0.03 14.24
N PRO A 135 -6.75 -0.46 13.36
CA PRO A 135 -6.52 -0.56 11.92
C PRO A 135 -6.53 0.78 11.17
N THR A 136 -6.88 1.89 11.81
CA THR A 136 -6.88 3.20 11.16
C THR A 136 -5.48 3.55 10.67
N ILE A 137 -5.31 3.81 9.36
CA ILE A 137 -4.02 4.32 8.86
C ILE A 137 -3.91 5.80 9.20
N VAL A 138 -2.81 6.16 9.85
CA VAL A 138 -2.56 7.51 10.38
C VAL A 138 -1.42 8.24 9.67
N LEU A 139 -0.58 7.52 8.93
CA LEU A 139 0.54 8.12 8.20
C LEU A 139 0.88 7.33 6.94
N VAL A 140 1.19 8.06 5.86
CA VAL A 140 1.61 7.53 4.56
C VAL A 140 2.85 8.22 4.04
N GLN A 141 3.78 7.47 3.42
CA GLN A 141 5.05 8.00 2.90
C GLN A 141 5.45 7.32 1.60
#